data_AF-A0A668A6U3-F1
#
_entry.id   AF-A0A668A6U3-F1
#
_cell.length_a   1.000
_cell.length_b   1.000
_cell.length_c   1.000
_cell.angle_alpha   90.00
_cell.angle_beta   90.00
_cell.angle_gamma   90.00
#
_symmetry.space_group_name_H-M   'P 1'
#
loop_
_entity.id
_entity.type
_entity.pdbx_description
1 polymer ?
#
loop_
_entity_poly.entity_id
_entity_poly.type
_entity_poly.pdbx_seq_one_letter_code
_entity_poly.pdbx_strand_id
1 'polypeptide(L)'
;MSSRGGKKKSTKTSRSTKAGVIFPVGRMLRYIKRGLPKYRIGVGAPVYMAAVLEYLTAEILELAGNAARDNKKGRVTPRHILLAIANDEELNQLLKGVTIAAGGVLPNIHPELLAKKRGTKGKPETQVTPTPEKKPKSAKKPVTKKLGGKKAGGKAKSKSYGTKY
;
A
#
# COMPACT_ATOMS: atom_id res chain seq x y z
N MET A 1 4.81 50.64 39.41
CA MET A 1 3.86 49.61 38.93
C MET A 1 4.05 49.46 37.43
N SER A 2 4.61 48.33 36.96
CA SER A 2 4.82 48.07 35.52
C SER A 2 4.02 46.82 35.15
N SER A 3 3.20 46.97 34.11
CA SER A 3 2.13 46.08 33.70
C SER A 3 2.67 44.69 33.32
N ARG A 4 2.33 43.68 34.12
CA ARG A 4 2.31 42.29 33.67
C ARG A 4 1.26 42.19 32.57
N GLY A 5 1.68 42.36 31.33
CA GLY A 5 0.86 42.12 30.14
C GLY A 5 0.34 40.68 30.16
N GLY A 6 -0.88 40.51 30.65
CA GLY A 6 -1.62 39.27 30.61
C GLY A 6 -1.96 38.93 29.17
N LYS A 7 -1.00 38.39 28.42
CA LYS A 7 -1.28 37.77 27.12
C LYS A 7 -2.27 36.63 27.39
N LYS A 8 -3.49 36.73 26.83
CA LYS A 8 -4.45 35.61 26.73
C LYS A 8 -3.66 34.35 26.38
N LYS A 9 -3.83 33.28 27.17
CA LYS A 9 -3.24 31.96 26.88
C LYS A 9 -3.63 31.61 25.44
N SER A 10 -2.70 31.75 24.51
CA SER A 10 -2.94 31.33 23.14
C SER A 10 -3.12 29.82 23.15
N THR A 11 -4.18 29.34 22.49
CA THR A 11 -4.44 27.92 22.34
C THR A 11 -3.20 27.28 21.69
N LYS A 12 -2.48 26.45 22.44
CA LYS A 12 -1.27 25.82 21.94
C LYS A 12 -1.65 24.76 20.92
N THR A 13 -1.43 25.02 19.64
CA THR A 13 -1.60 24.01 18.59
C THR A 13 -0.48 22.96 18.70
N SER A 14 -0.86 21.68 18.72
CA SER A 14 0.10 20.58 18.79
C SER A 14 0.92 20.48 17.50
N ARG A 15 2.14 19.93 17.59
CA ARG A 15 2.98 19.68 16.40
C ARG A 15 2.36 18.64 15.47
N SER A 16 1.63 17.65 16.00
CA SER A 16 0.89 16.66 15.21
C SER A 16 -0.20 17.33 14.38
N THR A 17 -1.02 18.17 15.01
CA THR A 17 -2.07 18.95 14.32
C THR A 17 -1.49 19.85 13.23
N LYS A 18 -0.36 20.51 13.48
CA LYS A 18 0.33 21.33 12.47
C LYS A 18 0.88 20.52 11.29
N ALA A 19 1.29 19.28 11.55
CA ALA A 19 1.84 18.37 10.54
C ALA A 19 0.77 17.53 9.83
N GLY A 20 -0.50 17.60 10.24
CA GLY A 20 -1.59 16.83 9.63
C GLY A 20 -1.53 15.32 9.92
N VAL A 21 -0.88 14.92 11.01
CA VAL A 21 -0.73 13.50 11.41
C VAL A 21 -1.45 13.23 12.72
N ILE A 22 -2.01 12.03 12.86
CA ILE A 22 -2.60 11.51 14.10
C ILE A 22 -1.51 11.12 15.10
N PHE A 23 -0.39 10.58 14.62
CA PHE A 23 0.70 10.09 15.44
C PHE A 23 1.39 11.22 16.22
N PRO A 24 1.87 10.95 17.46
CA PRO A 24 2.29 11.99 18.38
C PRO A 24 3.72 12.51 18.11
N VAL A 25 3.89 13.48 17.20
CA VAL A 25 5.17 14.11 16.83
C VAL A 25 5.98 14.56 18.05
N GLY A 26 5.32 15.15 19.05
CA GLY A 26 6.00 15.61 20.27
C GLY A 26 6.59 14.47 21.10
N ARG A 27 5.89 13.33 21.15
CA ARG A 27 6.34 12.11 21.82
C ARG A 27 7.47 11.44 21.02
N MET A 28 7.36 11.43 19.70
CA MET A 28 8.42 10.93 18.80
C MET A 28 9.74 11.67 19.04
N LEU A 29 9.72 13.01 19.12
CA LEU A 29 10.94 13.77 19.42
C LEU A 29 11.56 13.36 20.76
N ARG A 30 10.74 13.15 21.79
CA ARG A 30 11.23 12.72 23.11
C ARG A 30 11.87 11.32 23.04
N TYR A 31 11.26 10.38 22.32
CA TYR A 31 11.83 9.05 22.13
C TYR A 31 13.13 9.06 21.35
N ILE A 32 13.20 9.83 20.25
CA ILE A 32 14.44 9.98 19.47
C ILE A 32 15.56 10.56 20.35
N LYS A 33 15.29 11.63 21.10
CA LYS A 33 16.30 12.23 22.00
C LYS A 33 16.76 11.30 23.12
N ARG A 34 15.86 10.46 23.66
CA ARG A 34 16.21 9.48 24.69
C ARG A 34 17.02 8.32 24.13
N GLY A 35 16.71 7.84 22.92
CA GLY A 35 17.42 6.75 22.26
C GLY A 35 18.75 7.18 21.63
N LEU A 36 18.89 8.45 21.25
CA LEU A 36 20.06 9.01 20.56
C LEU A 36 20.61 10.24 21.30
N PRO A 37 21.10 10.08 22.55
CA PRO A 37 21.44 11.22 23.42
C PRO A 37 22.58 12.08 22.89
N LYS A 38 23.47 11.52 22.07
CA LYS A 38 24.63 12.21 21.48
C LYS A 38 24.25 13.12 20.30
N TYR A 39 23.06 12.97 19.72
CA TYR A 39 22.69 13.63 18.48
C TYR A 39 21.75 14.81 18.69
N ARG A 40 22.00 15.90 17.96
CA ARG A 40 21.02 16.99 17.81
C ARG A 40 19.95 16.56 16.82
N ILE A 41 18.69 16.66 17.22
CA ILE A 41 17.55 16.21 16.41
C ILE A 41 16.86 17.42 15.78
N GLY A 42 16.90 17.50 14.45
CA GLY A 42 16.17 18.52 13.69
C GLY A 42 14.66 18.41 13.87
N VAL A 43 13.93 19.52 13.72
CA VAL A 43 12.48 19.58 13.97
C VAL A 43 11.65 18.75 12.96
N GLY A 44 12.18 18.52 11.76
CA GLY A 44 11.54 17.70 10.72
C GLY A 44 11.63 16.20 10.98
N ALA A 45 12.69 15.72 11.63
CA ALA A 45 12.89 14.29 11.91
C ALA A 45 11.72 13.62 12.65
N PRO A 46 11.20 14.16 13.78
CA PRO A 46 10.05 13.56 14.47
C PRO A 46 8.74 13.68 13.68
N VAL A 47 8.62 14.63 12.75
CA VAL A 47 7.44 14.75 11.88
C VAL A 47 7.48 13.64 10.83
N TYR A 48 8.62 13.49 10.16
CA TYR A 48 8.83 12.44 9.16
C TYR A 48 8.62 11.04 9.77
N MET A 49 9.25 10.77 10.92
CA MET A 49 9.07 9.49 11.62
C MET A 49 7.62 9.25 12.04
N ALA A 50 6.89 10.28 12.49
CA ALA A 50 5.49 10.12 12.86
C ALA A 50 4.63 9.76 11.63
N ALA A 51 4.84 10.44 10.50
CA ALA A 51 4.12 10.20 9.26
C ALA A 51 4.39 8.79 8.70
N VAL A 52 5.65 8.35 8.68
CA VAL A 52 6.01 7.00 8.18
C VAL A 52 5.39 5.91 9.07
N LEU A 53 5.47 6.05 10.40
CA LEU A 53 4.87 5.07 11.30
C LEU A 53 3.33 5.06 11.21
N GLU A 54 2.71 6.21 11.02
CA GLU A 54 1.27 6.31 10.79
C GLU A 54 0.86 5.61 9.50
N TYR A 55 1.61 5.84 8.41
CA TYR A 55 1.40 5.18 7.13
C TYR A 55 1.49 3.65 7.25
N LEU A 56 2.60 3.13 7.80
CA LEU A 56 2.77 1.68 7.99
C LEU A 56 1.70 1.06 8.89
N THR A 57 1.27 1.79 9.92
CA THR A 57 0.19 1.33 10.81
C THR A 57 -1.13 1.28 10.04
N ALA A 58 -1.44 2.30 9.24
CA ALA A 58 -2.65 2.33 8.43
C ALA A 58 -2.67 1.19 7.41
N GLU A 59 -1.56 0.93 6.71
CA GLU A 59 -1.43 -0.15 5.73
C GLU A 59 -1.71 -1.53 6.35
N ILE A 60 -1.07 -1.83 7.49
CA ILE A 60 -1.30 -3.10 8.20
C ILE A 60 -2.76 -3.20 8.69
N LEU A 61 -3.34 -2.10 9.20
CA LEU A 61 -4.72 -2.10 9.70
C LEU A 61 -5.75 -2.23 8.57
N GLU A 62 -5.50 -1.66 7.40
CA GLU A 62 -6.36 -1.79 6.21
C GLU A 62 -6.42 -3.27 5.78
N LEU A 63 -5.26 -3.89 5.56
CA LEU A 63 -5.18 -5.30 5.16
C LEU A 63 -5.71 -6.24 6.25
N ALA A 64 -5.42 -5.98 7.52
CA ALA A 64 -5.94 -6.79 8.63
C ALA A 64 -7.46 -6.59 8.82
N GLY A 65 -7.98 -5.41 8.51
CA GLY A 65 -9.41 -5.12 8.46
C GLY A 65 -10.11 -5.90 7.36
N ASN A 66 -9.50 -5.96 6.16
CA ASN A 66 -9.98 -6.77 5.04
C ASN A 66 -9.96 -8.27 5.41
N ALA A 67 -8.86 -8.77 5.97
CA ALA A 67 -8.77 -10.16 6.45
C ALA A 67 -9.79 -10.47 7.56
N ALA A 68 -10.13 -9.52 8.44
CA ALA A 68 -11.19 -9.69 9.43
C ALA A 68 -12.57 -9.82 8.76
N ARG A 69 -12.84 -8.95 7.78
CA ARG A 69 -14.08 -8.94 6.99
C ARG A 69 -14.26 -10.24 6.21
N ASP A 70 -13.21 -10.76 5.58
CA ASP A 70 -13.23 -12.03 4.84
C ASP A 70 -13.55 -13.22 5.77
N ASN A 71 -13.06 -13.16 7.01
CA ASN A 71 -13.39 -14.11 8.06
C ASN A 71 -14.74 -13.84 8.74
N LYS A 72 -15.57 -12.94 8.19
CA LYS A 72 -16.90 -12.54 8.67
C LYS A 72 -16.87 -12.02 10.13
N LYS A 73 -15.80 -11.33 10.51
CA LYS A 73 -15.63 -10.74 11.85
C LYS A 73 -15.49 -9.22 11.76
N GLY A 74 -16.12 -8.51 12.69
CA GLY A 74 -15.99 -7.05 12.82
C GLY A 74 -14.80 -6.57 13.68
N ARG A 75 -14.07 -7.51 14.31
CA ARG A 75 -12.93 -7.20 15.20
C ARG A 75 -11.64 -7.77 14.64
N VAL A 76 -10.61 -6.94 14.52
CA VAL A 76 -9.25 -7.37 14.18
C VAL A 76 -8.66 -8.19 15.34
N THR A 77 -8.01 -9.30 15.01
CA THR A 77 -7.36 -10.21 15.97
C THR A 77 -5.93 -10.51 15.49
N PRO A 78 -5.04 -11.08 16.32
CA PRO A 78 -3.69 -11.42 15.88
C PRO A 78 -3.65 -12.33 14.64
N ARG A 79 -4.65 -13.22 14.48
CA ARG A 79 -4.81 -14.02 13.26
C ARG A 79 -4.94 -13.16 12.00
N HIS A 80 -5.78 -12.12 12.04
CA HIS A 80 -6.00 -11.25 10.88
C HIS A 80 -4.74 -10.43 10.55
N ILE A 81 -3.99 -10.00 11.58
CA ILE A 81 -2.73 -9.29 11.41
C ILE A 81 -1.69 -10.20 10.73
N LEU A 82 -1.58 -11.46 11.16
CA LEU A 82 -0.69 -12.42 10.50
C LEU A 82 -1.12 -12.70 9.06
N LEU A 83 -2.42 -12.92 8.80
CA LEU A 83 -2.91 -13.15 7.45
C LEU A 83 -2.62 -11.96 6.53
N ALA A 84 -2.79 -10.72 7.02
CA ALA A 84 -2.47 -9.52 6.26
C ALA A 84 -0.98 -9.44 5.92
N ILE A 85 -0.10 -9.58 6.92
CA ILE A 85 1.35 -9.47 6.73
C ILE A 85 1.88 -10.61 5.85
N ALA A 86 1.46 -11.85 6.08
CA ALA A 86 2.04 -13.00 5.40
C ALA A 86 1.60 -13.13 3.93
N ASN A 87 0.43 -12.56 3.55
CA ASN A 87 -0.03 -12.52 2.16
C ASN A 87 0.49 -11.30 1.39
N ASP A 88 1.06 -10.30 2.07
CA ASP A 88 1.63 -9.12 1.43
C ASP A 88 3.17 -9.25 1.33
N GLU A 89 3.71 -9.12 0.12
CA GLU A 89 5.13 -9.35 -0.12
C GLU A 89 6.03 -8.34 0.61
N GLU A 90 5.65 -7.07 0.59
CA GLU A 90 6.45 -5.98 1.16
C GLU A 90 6.43 -6.03 2.70
N LEU A 91 5.27 -6.26 3.31
CA LEU A 91 5.14 -6.41 4.76
C LEU A 91 5.77 -7.70 5.27
N ASN A 92 5.62 -8.82 4.56
CA ASN A 92 6.28 -10.07 4.92
C ASN A 92 7.80 -9.92 4.87
N GLN A 93 8.31 -9.20 3.87
CA GLN A 93 9.74 -8.88 3.75
C GLN A 93 10.21 -7.93 4.86
N LEU A 94 9.45 -6.88 5.16
CA LEU A 94 9.77 -5.91 6.22
C LEU A 94 9.80 -6.56 7.61
N LEU A 95 8.91 -7.51 7.86
CA LEU A 95 8.73 -8.17 9.16
C LEU A 95 9.35 -9.57 9.22
N LYS A 96 10.34 -9.86 8.35
CA LYS A 96 11.13 -11.10 8.45
C LYS A 96 11.77 -11.22 9.84
N GLY A 97 11.58 -12.40 10.45
CA GLY A 97 12.08 -12.69 11.80
C GLY A 97 11.17 -12.22 12.94
N VAL A 98 10.08 -11.51 12.66
CA VAL A 98 9.09 -11.14 13.68
C VAL A 98 8.10 -12.29 13.88
N THR A 99 7.85 -12.67 15.15
CA THR A 99 6.82 -13.66 15.50
C THR A 99 5.58 -12.96 16.05
N ILE A 100 4.43 -13.22 15.42
CA ILE A 100 3.14 -12.67 15.87
C ILE A 100 2.48 -13.67 16.81
N ALA A 101 2.44 -13.33 18.10
CA ALA A 101 1.79 -14.15 19.12
C ALA A 101 0.32 -14.43 18.76
N ALA A 102 -0.11 -15.68 18.88
CA ALA A 102 -1.45 -16.15 18.51
C ALA A 102 -1.87 -15.89 17.04
N GLY A 103 -0.92 -15.66 16.13
CA GLY A 103 -1.18 -15.47 14.70
C GLY A 103 -1.50 -16.77 13.95
N GLY A 104 -0.91 -17.90 14.37
CA GLY A 104 -0.93 -19.16 13.62
C GLY A 104 0.00 -19.10 12.39
N VAL A 105 -0.37 -19.81 11.32
CA VAL A 105 0.38 -19.83 10.04
C VAL A 105 -0.56 -19.70 8.84
N LEU A 106 -0.05 -19.30 7.67
CA LEU A 106 -0.84 -19.37 6.44
C LEU A 106 -1.26 -20.82 6.16
N PRO A 107 -2.53 -21.10 5.84
CA PRO A 107 -2.94 -22.42 5.41
C PRO A 107 -2.21 -22.80 4.12
N ASN A 108 -1.35 -23.81 4.19
CA ASN A 108 -0.63 -24.33 3.04
C ASN A 108 -0.38 -25.83 3.23
N ILE A 109 -0.67 -26.63 2.21
CA ILE A 109 -0.40 -28.07 2.20
C ILE A 109 0.43 -28.34 0.95
N HIS A 110 1.64 -28.89 1.13
CA HIS A 110 2.51 -29.25 0.02
C HIS A 110 1.81 -30.32 -0.85
N PRO A 111 1.78 -30.21 -2.19
CA PRO A 111 0.99 -31.10 -3.07
C PRO A 111 1.25 -32.61 -2.87
N GLU A 112 2.45 -32.98 -2.45
CA GLU A 112 2.94 -34.33 -2.20
C GLU A 112 2.25 -34.96 -0.98
N LEU A 113 1.72 -34.14 -0.08
CA LEU A 113 0.95 -34.56 1.10
C LEU A 113 -0.54 -34.74 0.79
N LEU A 114 -0.99 -34.33 -0.40
CA LEU A 114 -2.38 -34.50 -0.79
C LEU A 114 -2.68 -35.96 -1.12
N ALA A 115 -3.84 -36.43 -0.70
CA ALA A 115 -4.31 -37.76 -1.07
C ALA A 115 -4.30 -37.90 -2.60
N LYS A 116 -3.63 -38.93 -3.10
CA LYS A 116 -3.65 -39.25 -4.53
C LYS A 116 -5.09 -39.56 -4.93
N LYS A 117 -5.75 -38.64 -5.65
CA LYS A 117 -7.07 -38.89 -6.23
C LYS A 117 -7.00 -40.17 -7.07
N ARG A 118 -7.60 -41.26 -6.60
CA ARG A 118 -7.88 -42.44 -7.43
C ARG A 118 -9.07 -42.08 -8.32
N GLY A 119 -8.85 -41.96 -9.63
CA GLY A 119 -9.95 -41.96 -10.61
C GLY A 119 -10.13 -40.75 -11.51
N THR A 120 -9.13 -39.91 -11.76
CA THR A 120 -9.24 -38.95 -12.87
C THR A 120 -7.88 -38.65 -13.48
N LYS A 121 -7.66 -39.14 -14.71
CA LYS A 121 -6.62 -38.60 -15.61
C LYS A 121 -7.07 -37.18 -16.01
N GLY A 122 -6.75 -36.20 -15.18
CA GLY A 122 -7.02 -34.79 -15.42
C GLY A 122 -5.91 -33.98 -14.78
N LYS A 123 -5.37 -33.03 -15.54
CA LYS A 123 -4.30 -32.11 -15.13
C LYS A 123 -4.56 -31.54 -13.73
N PRO A 124 -3.51 -31.25 -12.93
CA PRO A 124 -3.70 -30.69 -11.60
C PRO A 124 -4.43 -29.35 -11.72
N GLU A 125 -5.69 -29.33 -11.32
CA GLU A 125 -6.46 -28.11 -11.14
C GLU A 125 -6.02 -27.45 -9.84
N THR A 126 -5.32 -26.33 -9.99
CA THR A 126 -5.14 -25.34 -8.94
C THR A 126 -6.53 -24.77 -8.59
N GLN A 127 -7.04 -25.10 -7.41
CA GLN A 127 -8.28 -24.59 -6.82
C GLN A 127 -7.92 -24.11 -5.40
N VAL A 128 -8.23 -22.92 -4.88
CA VAL A 128 -8.83 -21.65 -5.36
C VAL A 128 -8.21 -20.57 -4.46
N THR A 129 -7.50 -19.61 -5.03
CA THR A 129 -7.29 -18.29 -4.43
C THR A 129 -8.53 -17.42 -4.69
N PRO A 130 -9.08 -16.66 -3.72
CA PRO A 130 -9.99 -15.58 -4.08
C PRO A 130 -9.26 -14.53 -4.92
N THR A 131 -9.91 -14.15 -6.01
CA THR A 131 -9.42 -13.46 -7.20
C THR A 131 -8.83 -12.06 -6.94
N PRO A 132 -7.70 -11.68 -7.56
CA PRO A 132 -7.33 -10.28 -7.80
C PRO A 132 -8.06 -9.71 -9.03
N GLU A 133 -8.38 -8.43 -8.99
CA GLU A 133 -9.17 -7.64 -9.96
C GLU A 133 -8.74 -7.78 -11.44
N LYS A 134 -9.73 -7.75 -12.34
CA LYS A 134 -9.54 -7.75 -13.80
C LYS A 134 -9.01 -6.40 -14.30
N LYS A 135 -7.80 -6.37 -14.86
CA LYS A 135 -7.38 -5.35 -15.86
C LYS A 135 -7.64 -5.87 -17.30
N PRO A 136 -8.11 -5.02 -18.23
CA PRO A 136 -8.45 -5.45 -19.60
C PRO A 136 -7.20 -5.73 -20.44
N LYS A 137 -7.19 -6.88 -21.13
CA LYS A 137 -6.11 -7.29 -22.05
C LYS A 137 -6.21 -6.57 -23.39
N SER A 138 -5.08 -5.96 -23.77
CA SER A 138 -4.74 -5.40 -25.07
C SER A 138 -4.95 -6.40 -26.22
N ALA A 139 -5.70 -6.00 -27.24
CA ALA A 139 -5.93 -6.76 -28.47
C ALA A 139 -4.68 -6.76 -29.38
N LYS A 140 -4.24 -7.96 -29.80
CA LYS A 140 -3.26 -8.14 -30.89
C LYS A 140 -3.98 -8.13 -32.25
N LYS A 141 -3.45 -7.36 -33.20
CA LYS A 141 -3.86 -7.28 -34.60
C LYS A 141 -3.58 -8.59 -35.37
N PRO A 142 -4.43 -8.98 -36.33
CA PRO A 142 -4.04 -9.85 -37.44
C PRO A 142 -3.69 -9.05 -38.71
N VAL A 143 -2.74 -9.55 -39.50
CA VAL A 143 -2.32 -9.00 -40.81
C VAL A 143 -2.72 -9.98 -41.92
N THR A 144 -3.11 -9.40 -43.06
CA THR A 144 -3.12 -9.89 -44.47
C THR A 144 -4.47 -10.33 -45.06
N LYS A 145 -4.97 -9.54 -46.04
CA LYS A 145 -5.12 -10.01 -47.43
C LYS A 145 -5.14 -8.84 -48.43
N LYS A 146 -4.42 -9.07 -49.54
CA LYS A 146 -4.19 -8.25 -50.75
C LYS A 146 -5.46 -7.92 -51.53
N LEU A 147 -5.41 -6.80 -52.27
CA LEU A 147 -5.98 -6.47 -53.61
C LEU A 147 -6.12 -4.93 -53.64
N GLY A 148 -5.67 -4.12 -54.60
CA GLY A 148 -4.98 -4.22 -55.87
C GLY A 148 -4.98 -2.81 -56.50
N GLY A 149 -4.02 -2.49 -57.38
CA GLY A 149 -4.23 -1.59 -58.51
C GLY A 149 -4.11 -0.06 -58.36
N LYS A 150 -2.98 0.46 -58.87
CA LYS A 150 -2.80 1.63 -59.77
C LYS A 150 -3.03 3.10 -59.30
N LYS A 151 -1.88 3.80 -59.24
CA LYS A 151 -1.48 5.12 -59.82
C LYS A 151 -2.50 6.27 -59.94
N ALA A 152 -2.15 7.40 -59.30
CA ALA A 152 -2.02 8.80 -59.82
C ALA A 152 -2.03 9.73 -58.58
N GLY A 153 -1.10 10.66 -58.32
CA GLY A 153 -0.70 11.80 -59.14
C GLY A 153 -1.49 13.05 -58.69
N GLY A 154 -0.89 13.96 -57.91
CA GLY A 154 -1.51 15.27 -57.62
C GLY A 154 -0.98 16.02 -56.38
N LYS A 155 -0.25 17.12 -56.61
CA LYS A 155 0.20 18.13 -55.63
C LYS A 155 -0.97 18.94 -55.06
N ALA A 156 -0.94 19.35 -53.78
CA ALA A 156 -1.33 20.71 -53.34
C ALA A 156 -1.09 21.01 -51.84
N LYS A 157 -0.21 22.00 -51.61
CA LYS A 157 -0.24 23.11 -50.64
C LYS A 157 -0.81 22.89 -49.22
N SER A 158 0.09 22.86 -48.23
CA SER A 158 -0.18 23.23 -46.84
C SER A 158 -0.35 24.76 -46.72
N LYS A 159 -1.53 25.22 -46.28
CA LYS A 159 -1.75 26.59 -45.81
C LYS A 159 -1.73 26.59 -44.29
N SER A 160 -0.84 27.39 -43.72
CA SER A 160 -0.80 27.76 -42.31
C SER A 160 -2.01 28.60 -41.93
N TYR A 161 -2.58 28.37 -40.76
CA TYR A 161 -3.21 29.44 -39.98
C TYR A 161 -2.77 29.34 -38.53
N GLY A 162 -2.20 30.42 -38.05
CA GLY A 162 -1.67 30.58 -36.71
C GLY A 162 -2.73 30.94 -35.67
N THR A 163 -2.28 30.79 -34.43
CA THR A 163 -2.54 31.56 -33.21
C THR A 163 -3.63 32.64 -33.28
N LYS A 164 -4.58 32.59 -32.35
CA LYS A 164 -4.91 33.72 -31.47
C LYS A 164 -5.84 33.33 -30.31
N TYR A 165 -5.40 33.77 -29.13
CA TYR A 165 -6.03 33.80 -27.79
C TYR A 165 -6.10 32.49 -27.02
#